data_AF-A0A8T6DL59-F1
#
_entry.id   AF-A0A8T6DL59-F1
#
_cell.length_a   1.000
_cell.length_b   1.000
_cell.length_c   1.000
_cell.angle_alpha   90.00
_cell.angle_beta   90.00
_cell.angle_gamma   90.00
#
_symmetry.space_group_name_H-M   'P 1'
#
loop_
_entity.id
_entity.type
_entity.pdbx_description
1 polymer ?
#
loop_
_entity_poly.entity_id
_entity_poly.type
_entity_poly.pdbx_seq_one_letter_code
_entity_poly.pdbx_strand_id
1 'polypeptide(L)'
;MRLSMRVYHEACEAPGYYAGGIRAKWWRGEFFSYTIWEDREAMTAFVHSAPHAEAAAVVAEFAAPGSCYAEFISDAPPDWDDARRRLSTPTAYFTPPLRGDLRNR
;
A
#
# COMPACT_ATOMS: atom_id res chain seq x y z
N MET A 1 -4.90 -10.32 4.68
CA MET A 1 -5.66 -9.63 5.74
C MET A 1 -4.89 -9.45 7.04
N ARG A 2 -4.56 -10.52 7.79
CA ARG A 2 -3.79 -10.42 9.05
C ARG A 2 -2.46 -9.67 8.87
N LEU A 3 -1.72 -10.00 7.82
CA LEU A 3 -0.47 -9.32 7.45
C LEU A 3 -0.68 -7.82 7.19
N SER A 4 -1.68 -7.46 6.37
CA SER A 4 -1.99 -6.07 6.05
C SER A 4 -2.43 -5.26 7.28
N MET A 5 -3.18 -5.86 8.20
CA MET A 5 -3.56 -5.21 9.46
C MET A 5 -2.36 -5.01 10.39
N ARG A 6 -1.44 -5.98 10.46
CA ARG A 6 -0.20 -5.84 11.22
C ARG A 6 0.66 -4.70 10.68
N VAL A 7 0.87 -4.66 9.35
CA VAL A 7 1.62 -3.57 8.70
C VAL A 7 1.00 -2.20 9.01
N TYR A 8 -0.33 -2.09 8.97
CA TYR A 8 -0.99 -0.83 9.31
C TYR A 8 -0.85 -0.47 10.79
N HIS A 9 -0.93 -1.44 11.70
CA HIS A 9 -0.67 -1.20 13.13
C HIS A 9 0.75 -0.67 13.35
N GLU A 10 1.74 -1.28 12.72
CA GLU A 10 3.13 -0.83 12.81
C GLU A 10 3.35 0.53 12.13
N ALA A 11 2.59 0.85 11.07
CA ALA A 11 2.57 2.20 10.51
C ALA A 11 2.07 3.23 11.53
N CYS A 12 0.99 2.93 12.26
CA CYS A 12 0.43 3.83 13.27
C CYS A 12 1.40 4.15 14.42
N GLU A 13 2.37 3.28 14.68
CA GLU A 13 3.38 3.44 15.73
C GLU A 13 4.70 4.02 15.20
N ALA A 14 4.84 4.18 13.88
CA ALA A 14 6.06 4.66 13.26
C ALA A 14 6.25 6.18 13.42
N PRO A 15 7.51 6.66 13.60
CA PRO A 15 7.79 8.08 13.61
C PRO A 15 7.29 8.79 12.35
N GLY A 16 6.66 9.96 12.53
CA GLY A 16 6.12 10.76 11.44
C GLY A 16 4.81 10.24 10.84
N TYR A 17 4.22 9.17 11.39
CA TYR A 17 2.85 8.80 11.02
C TYR A 17 1.85 9.83 11.52
N TYR A 18 0.97 10.28 10.62
CA TYR A 18 -0.04 11.28 10.92
C TYR A 18 -1.43 10.67 11.04
N ALA A 19 -1.89 9.97 10.01
CA ALA A 19 -3.21 9.34 9.98
C ALA A 19 -3.32 8.31 8.85
N GLY A 20 -4.42 7.57 8.77
CA GLY A 20 -4.64 6.62 7.69
C GLY A 20 -5.87 5.76 7.91
N GLY A 21 -6.09 4.80 7.02
CA GLY A 21 -7.19 3.87 7.14
C GLY A 21 -7.07 2.66 6.24
N ILE A 22 -7.81 1.62 6.58
CA ILE A 22 -8.00 0.42 5.77
C ILE A 22 -9.46 0.32 5.35
N ARG A 23 -9.70 -0.06 4.10
CA ARG A 23 -11.03 -0.41 3.59
C ARG A 23 -10.94 -1.68 2.78
N ALA A 24 -11.70 -2.70 3.19
CA ALA A 24 -11.81 -3.96 2.49
C ALA A 24 -13.25 -4.19 1.99
N LYS A 25 -13.40 -4.62 0.74
CA LYS A 25 -14.66 -5.17 0.21
C LYS A 25 -14.45 -6.65 -0.06
N TRP A 26 -14.67 -7.45 0.98
CA TRP A 26 -14.40 -8.90 1.00
C TRP A 26 -15.08 -9.66 -0.14
N TRP A 27 -16.33 -9.31 -0.45
CA TRP A 27 -17.11 -9.93 -1.54
C TRP A 27 -16.58 -9.59 -2.95
N ARG A 28 -15.70 -8.60 -3.08
CA ARG A 28 -15.05 -8.18 -4.34
C ARG A 28 -13.55 -8.47 -4.38
N GLY A 29 -12.99 -9.02 -3.31
CA GLY A 29 -11.54 -9.20 -3.19
C GLY A 29 -10.74 -7.89 -3.23
N GLU A 30 -11.38 -6.74 -2.95
CA GLU A 30 -10.72 -5.44 -2.96
C GLU A 30 -10.21 -5.11 -1.55
N PHE A 31 -8.95 -4.70 -1.46
CA PHE A 31 -8.32 -4.21 -0.24
C PHE A 31 -7.58 -2.91 -0.54
N PHE A 32 -7.88 -1.86 0.21
CA PHE A 32 -7.23 -0.56 0.10
C PHE A 32 -6.72 -0.14 1.47
N SER A 33 -5.52 0.43 1.49
CA SER A 33 -4.98 1.16 2.63
C SER A 33 -4.47 2.51 2.16
N TYR A 34 -4.58 3.53 3.01
CA TYR A 34 -3.85 4.77 2.84
C TYR A 34 -3.21 5.15 4.17
N THR A 35 -2.03 5.76 4.09
CA THR A 35 -1.29 6.30 5.22
C THR A 35 -0.82 7.70 4.86
N ILE A 36 -0.81 8.57 5.85
CA ILE A 36 -0.45 9.98 5.77
C ILE A 36 0.73 10.16 6.71
N TRP A 37 1.74 10.87 6.23
CA TRP A 37 3.00 11.06 6.92
C TRP A 37 3.33 12.54 6.97
N GLU A 38 4.05 12.96 8.00
CA GLU A 38 4.51 14.34 8.17
C GLU A 38 5.39 14.80 7.01
N ASP A 39 6.24 13.89 6.50
CA ASP A 39 7.09 14.15 5.36
C ASP A 39 7.41 12.87 4.55
N ARG A 40 8.07 13.09 3.41
CA ARG A 40 8.49 12.02 2.50
C ARG A 40 9.52 11.08 3.12
N GLU A 41 10.39 11.59 3.99
CA GLU A 41 11.47 10.82 4.59
C GLU A 41 10.91 9.78 5.57
N ALA A 42 10.00 10.18 6.45
CA ALA A 42 9.28 9.31 7.38
C ALA A 42 8.51 8.19 6.63
N MET A 43 7.75 8.57 5.60
CA MET A 43 7.06 7.62 4.74
C MET A 43 8.03 6.61 4.11
N THR A 44 9.11 7.11 3.52
CA THR A 44 10.10 6.29 2.80
C THR A 44 10.81 5.33 3.76
N ALA A 45 11.18 5.79 4.95
CA ALA A 45 11.79 4.97 5.99
C ALA A 45 10.89 3.80 6.38
N PHE A 46 9.59 4.04 6.60
CA PHE A 46 8.64 2.97 6.91
C PHE A 46 8.42 2.01 5.73
N VAL A 47 8.24 2.52 4.50
CA VAL A 47 7.98 1.68 3.33
C VAL A 47 9.12 0.69 3.05
N HIS A 48 10.36 1.10 3.34
CA HIS A 48 11.55 0.27 3.18
C HIS A 48 11.91 -0.58 4.40
N SER A 49 11.30 -0.37 5.57
CA SER A 49 11.56 -1.17 6.75
C SER A 49 10.75 -2.47 6.77
N ALA A 50 11.22 -3.45 7.54
CA ALA A 50 10.32 -4.47 8.04
C ALA A 50 9.30 -3.78 8.98
N PRO A 51 8.01 -4.14 8.92
CA PRO A 51 7.42 -5.32 8.28
C PRO A 51 6.93 -5.05 6.84
N HIS A 52 6.97 -3.78 6.39
CA HIS A 52 6.31 -3.35 5.16
C HIS A 52 6.96 -3.97 3.93
N ALA A 53 8.29 -3.93 3.83
CA ALA A 53 9.03 -4.52 2.71
C ALA A 53 8.75 -6.03 2.55
N GLU A 54 8.71 -6.78 3.66
CA GLU A 54 8.37 -8.21 3.67
C GLU A 54 6.92 -8.45 3.25
N ALA A 55 6.00 -7.64 3.77
CA ALA A 55 4.60 -7.75 3.42
C ALA A 55 4.33 -7.43 1.95
N ALA A 56 5.02 -6.43 1.40
CA ALA A 56 4.94 -6.09 0.00
C ALA A 56 5.41 -7.24 -0.90
N ALA A 57 6.50 -7.93 -0.52
CA ALA A 57 6.97 -9.12 -1.23
C ALA A 57 5.95 -10.26 -1.21
N VAL A 58 5.29 -10.51 -0.08
CA VAL A 58 4.24 -11.52 0.03
C VAL A 58 2.99 -11.14 -0.77
N VAL A 59 2.55 -9.88 -0.66
CA VAL A 59 1.40 -9.36 -1.43
C VAL A 59 1.64 -9.43 -2.93
N ALA A 60 2.90 -9.29 -3.36
CA ALA A 60 3.28 -9.40 -4.76
C ALA A 60 2.84 -10.70 -5.43
N GLU A 61 2.81 -11.81 -4.69
CA GLU A 61 2.54 -13.13 -5.23
C GLU A 61 1.06 -13.33 -5.59
N PHE A 62 0.16 -12.55 -4.99
CA PHE A 62 -1.29 -12.68 -5.16
C PHE A 62 -1.99 -11.37 -5.53
N ALA A 63 -1.25 -10.29 -5.75
CA ALA A 63 -1.80 -9.05 -6.28
C ALA A 63 -2.40 -9.30 -7.68
N ALA A 64 -3.67 -8.94 -7.85
CA ALA A 64 -4.34 -9.08 -9.14
C ALA A 64 -3.77 -8.08 -10.16
N PRO A 65 -3.77 -8.41 -11.47
CA PRO A 65 -3.45 -7.45 -12.52
C PRO A 65 -4.28 -6.17 -12.35
N GLY A 66 -3.61 -5.01 -12.44
CA GLY A 66 -4.25 -3.71 -12.23
C GLY A 66 -4.26 -3.21 -10.79
N SER A 67 -3.70 -3.96 -9.83
CA SER A 67 -3.40 -3.42 -8.49
C SER A 67 -2.49 -2.19 -8.65
N CYS A 68 -2.76 -1.10 -7.93
CA CYS A 68 -2.07 0.18 -8.10
C CYS A 68 -2.00 0.97 -6.79
N TYR A 69 -1.16 2.00 -6.77
CA TYR A 69 -1.12 2.98 -5.69
C TYR A 69 -1.02 4.41 -6.25
N ALA A 70 -1.45 5.36 -5.43
CA ALA A 70 -1.26 6.79 -5.67
C ALA A 70 -0.54 7.40 -4.47
N GLU A 71 0.52 8.15 -4.75
CA GLU A 71 1.32 8.90 -3.80
C GLU A 71 1.23 10.38 -4.16
N PHE A 72 1.06 11.24 -3.16
CA PHE A 72 0.86 12.67 -3.36
C PHE A 72 1.15 13.45 -2.09
N ILE A 73 1.41 14.74 -2.25
CA ILE A 73 1.50 15.72 -1.16
C ILE A 73 0.14 16.39 -1.00
N SER A 74 -0.25 16.66 0.25
CA SER A 74 -1.52 17.32 0.58
C SER A 74 -1.34 18.16 1.84
N ASP A 75 -1.91 19.37 1.85
CA ASP A 75 -1.89 20.26 3.03
C ASP A 75 -2.94 19.87 4.07
N ALA A 76 -3.84 18.95 3.73
CA ALA A 76 -4.88 18.44 4.60
C ALA A 76 -5.04 16.91 4.46
N PRO A 77 -5.48 16.20 5.52
CA PRO A 77 -5.72 14.76 5.45
C PRO A 77 -6.81 14.43 4.42
N PRO A 78 -6.53 13.61 3.40
CA PRO A 78 -7.55 13.16 2.46
C PRO A 78 -8.58 12.26 3.15
N ASP A 79 -9.84 12.39 2.73
CA ASP A 79 -10.86 11.39 3.02
C ASP A 79 -10.78 10.20 2.03
N TRP A 80 -11.60 9.18 2.26
CA TRP A 80 -11.65 8.00 1.39
C TRP A 80 -12.09 8.31 -0.05
N ASP A 81 -12.93 9.32 -0.26
CA ASP A 81 -13.41 9.65 -1.58
C ASP A 81 -12.30 10.36 -2.37
N ASP A 82 -11.51 11.22 -1.73
CA ASP A 82 -10.31 11.82 -2.32
C ASP A 82 -9.25 10.77 -2.63
N ALA A 83 -8.94 9.90 -1.67
CA ALA A 83 -7.99 8.80 -1.88
C ALA A 83 -8.40 7.93 -3.08
N ARG A 84 -9.69 7.64 -3.23
CA ARG A 84 -10.23 6.87 -4.38
C ARG A 84 -10.19 7.66 -5.69
N ARG A 85 -10.48 8.96 -5.67
CA ARG A 85 -10.34 9.79 -6.88
C ARG A 85 -8.89 9.77 -7.36
N ARG A 86 -7.93 9.88 -6.46
CA ARG A 86 -6.50 9.86 -6.82
C ARG A 86 -6.05 8.52 -7.40
N LEU A 87 -6.62 7.40 -6.94
CA LEU A 87 -6.37 6.08 -7.55
C LEU A 87 -6.84 5.97 -9.02
N SER A 88 -7.71 6.87 -9.51
CA SER A 88 -8.08 6.90 -10.93
C SER A 88 -6.94 7.40 -11.84
N THR A 89 -5.92 8.04 -11.27
CA THR A 89 -4.67 8.43 -11.93
C THR A 89 -3.49 7.95 -11.09
N PRO A 90 -3.22 6.63 -11.07
CA PRO A 90 -2.27 6.05 -10.14
C PRO A 90 -0.85 6.52 -10.44
N THR A 91 -0.06 6.70 -9.38
CA THR A 91 1.37 6.99 -9.48
C THR A 91 2.12 5.83 -10.10
N ALA A 92 1.75 4.60 -9.72
CA ALA A 92 2.25 3.41 -10.38
C ALA A 92 1.27 2.24 -10.25
N TYR A 93 1.39 1.31 -11.20
CA TYR A 93 0.77 0.00 -11.10
C TYR A 93 1.73 -0.95 -10.42
N PHE A 94 1.16 -1.84 -9.62
CA PHE A 94 1.88 -2.97 -9.09
C PHE A 94 2.20 -3.92 -10.23
N THR A 95 3.49 -4.05 -10.54
CA THR A 95 3.99 -5.05 -11.48
C THR A 95 4.41 -6.25 -10.65
N PRO A 96 3.66 -7.37 -10.65
CA PRO A 96 4.14 -8.58 -10.01
C PRO A 96 5.48 -8.94 -10.66
N PRO A 97 6.47 -9.44 -9.89
CA PRO A 97 7.68 -9.97 -10.48
C PRO A 97 7.25 -10.99 -11.54
N LEU A 98 7.77 -10.86 -12.77
CA LEU A 98 7.49 -11.81 -13.84
C LEU A 98 7.67 -13.20 -13.23
N ARG A 99 6.58 -13.97 -13.12
CA ARG A 99 6.71 -15.38 -12.77
C ARG A 99 7.63 -15.95 -13.84
N GLY A 100 8.87 -16.22 -13.45
CA GLY A 100 9.86 -16.85 -14.31
C GLY A 100 9.18 -18.05 -14.94
N ASP A 101 9.28 -18.14 -16.26
CA ASP A 101 8.86 -19.28 -17.02
C ASP A 101 9.36 -20.56 -16.34
N LEU A 102 8.44 -21.30 -15.70
CA LEU A 102 8.73 -22.61 -15.10
C LEU A 102 8.86 -23.71 -16.17
N ARG A 103 9.04 -23.37 -17.45
CA ARG A 103 9.33 -24.31 -18.54
C ARG A 103 10.82 -24.34 -18.89
N ASN A 104 11.70 -24.42 -17.90
CA ASN A 104 13.05 -24.96 -18.06
C ASN A 104 13.77 -25.08 -16.71
N ARG A 105 13.43 -26.10 -15.92
CA ARG A 105 14.34 -26.74 -14.96
C ARG A 105 14.03 -28.22 -14.90
#